data_AF-A0A3M0L882-F1
#
_entry.id   AF-A0A3M0L882-F1
#
_cell.length_a   1.000
_cell.length_b   1.000
_cell.length_c   1.000
_cell.angle_alpha   90.00
_cell.angle_beta   90.00
_cell.angle_gamma   90.00
#
_symmetry.space_group_name_H-M   'P 1'
#
loop_
_entity.id
_entity.type
_entity.pdbx_description
1 polymer ?
#
loop_
_entity_poly.entity_id
_entity_poly.type
_entity_poly.pdbx_seq_one_letter_code
_entity_poly.pdbx_strand_id
1 'polypeptide(L)'
;MIRRAGMQIWDSQHAQGPLADTKWPLQDPNWNHQQQDHRINMHDLRGIIVQGIREAVPRGQNINKAFNERQKKEETPTDWLERLRKNLQMYSGLDPETPLGQALLKTQFVATSWEDIRKKLEKFDNWQDRDLDELLREAQKDM
;
A
#
# COMPACT_ATOMS: atom_id res chain seq x y z
N MET A 1 13.66 -3.96 -16.23
CA MET A 1 12.55 -3.01 -16.01
C MET A 1 12.90 -1.99 -14.94
N ILE A 2 13.17 -2.40 -13.69
CA ILE A 2 13.52 -1.52 -12.56
C ILE A 2 14.68 -0.56 -12.84
N ARG A 3 15.85 -1.07 -13.28
CA ARG A 3 17.02 -0.23 -13.60
C ARG A 3 16.69 0.87 -14.61
N ARG A 4 16.04 0.50 -15.72
CA ARG A 4 15.64 1.44 -16.77
C ARG A 4 14.71 2.53 -16.23
N ALA A 5 13.68 2.17 -15.46
CA ALA A 5 12.74 3.13 -14.89
C ALA A 5 13.43 4.08 -13.90
N GLY A 6 14.27 3.54 -13.01
CA GLY A 6 15.03 4.35 -12.06
C GLY A 6 15.96 5.33 -12.77
N MET A 7 16.69 4.86 -13.79
CA MET A 7 17.59 5.72 -14.58
C MET A 7 16.86 6.83 -15.32
N GLN A 8 15.71 6.53 -15.96
CA GLN A 8 14.89 7.55 -16.62
C GLN A 8 14.44 8.64 -15.64
N ILE A 9 14.01 8.24 -14.43
CA ILE A 9 13.64 9.18 -13.36
C ILE A 9 14.86 10.02 -12.94
N TRP A 10 16.02 9.39 -12.71
CA TRP A 10 17.24 10.10 -12.35
C TRP A 10 17.64 11.14 -13.40
N ASP A 11 17.75 10.74 -14.67
CA ASP A 11 18.19 11.60 -15.76
C ASP A 11 17.24 12.78 -15.95
N SER A 12 15.93 12.56 -15.82
CA SER A 12 14.94 13.65 -15.87
C SER A 12 15.07 14.65 -14.72
N GLN A 13 15.48 14.20 -13.53
CA GLN A 13 15.68 15.06 -12.35
C GLN A 13 17.05 15.74 -12.33
N HIS A 14 18.04 15.19 -13.03
CA HIS A 14 19.43 15.63 -13.02
C HIS A 14 19.93 15.97 -14.43
N ALA A 15 19.17 16.76 -15.18
CA ALA A 15 19.45 17.08 -16.59
C ALA A 15 20.82 17.75 -16.84
N GLN A 16 21.40 18.41 -15.84
CA GLN A 16 22.74 19.03 -15.88
C GLN A 16 23.77 18.30 -14.99
N GLY A 17 23.38 17.14 -14.44
CA GLY A 17 24.17 16.36 -13.51
C GLY A 17 24.79 15.11 -14.13
N PRO A 18 25.44 14.26 -13.32
CA PRO A 18 25.98 12.99 -13.78
C PRO A 18 24.85 12.07 -14.26
N LEU A 19 25.09 11.39 -15.38
CA LEU A 19 24.15 10.43 -15.96
C LEU A 19 23.88 9.27 -14.99
N ALA A 20 22.67 8.71 -15.08
CA ALA A 20 22.27 7.60 -14.24
C ALA A 20 23.17 6.37 -14.38
N ASP A 21 23.80 6.14 -15.55
CA ASP A 21 24.75 5.03 -15.74
C ASP A 21 26.01 5.17 -14.87
N THR A 22 26.44 6.41 -14.56
CA THR A 22 27.55 6.66 -13.63
C THR A 22 27.14 6.38 -12.18
N LYS A 23 25.85 6.58 -11.87
CA LYS A 23 25.27 6.39 -10.54
C LYS A 23 24.72 4.99 -10.29
N TRP A 24 24.46 4.23 -11.35
CA TRP A 24 24.07 2.82 -11.30
C TRP A 24 24.88 2.00 -12.31
N PRO A 25 26.20 1.85 -12.07
CA PRO A 25 27.07 1.10 -12.98
C PRO A 25 26.66 -0.37 -13.06
N LEU A 26 26.95 -1.01 -14.20
CA LEU A 26 26.70 -2.44 -14.42
C LEU A 26 27.74 -3.35 -13.76
N GLN A 27 28.93 -2.82 -13.52
CA GLN A 27 30.04 -3.51 -12.86
C GLN A 27 30.26 -2.91 -11.48
N ASP A 28 30.94 -3.64 -10.61
CA ASP A 28 31.33 -3.14 -9.30
C ASP A 28 32.24 -1.90 -9.47
N PRO A 29 31.82 -0.72 -9.00
CA PRO A 29 32.61 0.49 -9.12
C PRO A 29 33.75 0.59 -8.09
N ASN A 30 33.92 -0.40 -7.19
CA ASN A 30 34.88 -0.36 -6.08
C ASN A 30 34.71 0.87 -5.17
N TRP A 31 33.45 1.28 -4.91
CA TRP A 31 33.18 2.41 -4.04
C TRP A 31 33.59 2.14 -2.59
N ASN A 32 34.50 2.96 -2.08
CA ASN A 32 34.98 2.93 -0.70
C ASN A 32 34.13 3.85 0.21
N HIS A 33 33.46 3.28 1.21
CA HIS A 33 32.63 3.98 2.19
C HIS A 33 33.36 5.05 3.02
N GLN A 34 34.69 5.00 3.10
CA GLN A 34 35.49 6.03 3.78
C GLN A 34 35.59 7.32 2.97
N GLN A 35 35.42 7.26 1.64
CA GLN A 35 35.50 8.41 0.74
C GLN A 35 34.14 9.08 0.59
N GLN A 36 34.11 10.41 0.68
CA GLN A 36 32.85 11.18 0.67
C GLN A 36 32.09 11.04 -0.66
N ASP A 37 32.77 11.16 -1.80
CA ASP A 37 32.12 11.10 -3.12
C ASP A 37 31.53 9.71 -3.40
N HIS A 38 32.19 8.66 -2.92
CA HIS A 38 31.68 7.29 -3.00
C HIS A 38 30.42 7.11 -2.14
N ARG A 39 30.36 7.71 -0.94
CA ARG A 39 29.14 7.70 -0.12
C ARG A 39 27.97 8.40 -0.83
N ILE A 40 28.22 9.50 -1.52
CA ILE A 40 27.21 10.19 -2.33
C ILE A 40 26.70 9.24 -3.42
N ASN A 41 27.61 8.61 -4.17
CA ASN A 41 27.22 7.65 -5.21
C ASN A 41 26.40 6.47 -4.68
N MET A 42 26.75 5.94 -3.50
CA MET A 42 25.98 4.88 -2.85
C MET A 42 24.58 5.34 -2.43
N HIS A 43 24.46 6.56 -1.92
CA HIS A 43 23.17 7.15 -1.57
C HIS A 43 22.30 7.35 -2.82
N ASP A 44 22.88 7.89 -3.89
CA ASP A 44 22.22 8.09 -5.18
C ASP A 44 21.75 6.75 -5.74
N LEU A 45 22.63 5.73 -5.81
CA LEU A 45 22.29 4.38 -6.26
C LEU A 45 21.08 3.83 -5.50
N ARG A 46 21.08 3.94 -4.16
CA ARG A 46 19.95 3.50 -3.33
C ARG A 46 18.66 4.24 -3.70
N GLY A 47 18.73 5.56 -3.91
CA GLY A 47 17.59 6.37 -4.35
C GLY A 47 17.04 5.91 -5.71
N ILE A 48 17.92 5.72 -6.69
CA ILE A 48 17.57 5.28 -8.04
C ILE A 48 16.93 3.89 -8.01
N ILE A 49 17.46 2.95 -7.22
CA ILE A 49 16.89 1.61 -7.05
C ILE A 49 15.47 1.69 -6.49
N VAL A 50 15.27 2.46 -5.41
CA VAL A 50 13.97 2.59 -4.76
C VAL A 50 12.92 3.18 -5.71
N GLN A 51 13.26 4.24 -6.46
CA GLN A 51 12.33 4.83 -7.42
C GLN A 51 12.08 3.90 -8.61
N GLY A 52 13.10 3.23 -9.11
CA GLY A 52 12.95 2.23 -10.16
C GLY A 52 12.03 1.08 -9.76
N ILE A 53 12.06 0.65 -8.49
CA ILE A 53 11.13 -0.37 -7.97
C ILE A 53 9.71 0.18 -7.94
N ARG A 54 9.52 1.39 -7.37
CA ARG A 54 8.20 2.02 -7.25
C ARG A 54 7.50 2.20 -8.59
N GLU A 55 8.26 2.53 -9.64
CA GLU A 55 7.74 2.78 -10.98
C GLU A 55 7.54 1.48 -11.77
N ALA A 56 8.52 0.59 -11.76
CA ALA A 56 8.53 -0.57 -12.66
C ALA A 56 7.86 -1.82 -12.10
N VAL A 57 7.69 -1.90 -10.78
CA VAL A 57 7.00 -3.02 -10.14
C VAL A 57 5.56 -2.58 -9.93
N PRO A 58 4.58 -3.14 -10.66
CA PRO A 58 3.18 -2.94 -10.31
C PRO A 58 3.04 -3.27 -8.84
N ARG A 59 2.44 -2.37 -8.05
CA ARG A 59 2.00 -2.73 -6.70
C ARG A 59 1.07 -3.92 -6.89
N GLY A 60 1.61 -5.13 -6.73
CA GLY A 60 0.91 -6.35 -7.12
C GLY A 60 -0.43 -6.30 -6.41
N GLN A 61 -1.52 -6.25 -7.15
CA GLN A 61 -2.87 -6.14 -6.61
C GLN A 61 -3.22 -7.45 -5.90
N ASN A 62 -2.61 -7.69 -4.75
CA ASN A 62 -2.90 -8.88 -3.95
C ASN A 62 -4.08 -8.55 -3.04
N ILE A 63 -5.22 -8.29 -3.69
CA ILE A 63 -6.51 -8.05 -3.03
C ILE A 63 -6.86 -9.23 -2.13
N ASN A 64 -6.53 -10.46 -2.56
CA ASN A 64 -6.69 -11.65 -1.74
C ASN A 64 -5.92 -11.55 -0.41
N LYS A 65 -4.68 -11.06 -0.43
CA LYS A 65 -3.89 -10.84 0.79
C LYS A 65 -4.41 -9.67 1.62
N ALA A 66 -4.95 -8.62 0.99
CA ALA A 66 -5.60 -7.52 1.72
C ALA A 66 -6.79 -7.99 2.57
N PHE A 67 -7.47 -9.05 2.11
CA PHE A 67 -8.75 -9.52 2.64
C PHE A 67 -8.70 -10.93 3.25
N ASN A 68 -7.50 -11.45 3.50
CA ASN A 68 -7.32 -12.79 4.10
C ASN A 68 -7.51 -12.80 5.63
N GLU A 69 -7.63 -11.63 6.24
CA GLU A 69 -7.80 -11.50 7.68
C GLU A 69 -9.27 -11.31 8.06
N ARG A 70 -9.60 -11.62 9.31
CA ARG A 70 -10.91 -11.38 9.91
C ARG A 70 -10.76 -10.51 11.15
N GLN A 71 -11.85 -9.87 11.57
CA GLN A 71 -11.95 -9.20 12.85
C GLN A 71 -11.73 -10.21 13.99
N LYS A 72 -10.89 -9.84 14.96
CA LYS A 72 -10.70 -10.64 16.17
C LYS A 72 -11.84 -10.39 17.15
N LYS A 73 -12.13 -11.36 18.03
CA LYS A 73 -13.21 -11.25 19.01
C LYS A 73 -13.10 -10.01 19.91
N GLU A 74 -11.88 -9.64 20.30
CA GLU A 74 -11.60 -8.51 21.19
C GLU A 74 -11.26 -7.21 20.44
N GLU A 75 -11.31 -7.22 19.11
CA GLU A 75 -10.98 -6.07 18.27
C GLU A 75 -12.24 -5.24 17.98
N THR A 76 -12.16 -3.93 18.20
CA THR A 76 -13.30 -3.04 17.92
C THR A 76 -13.58 -2.94 16.42
N PRO A 77 -14.82 -2.65 16.00
CA PRO A 77 -15.15 -2.39 14.60
C PRO A 77 -14.30 -1.29 13.97
N THR A 78 -13.93 -0.26 14.74
CA THR A 78 -13.07 0.83 14.28
C THR A 78 -11.66 0.32 13.97
N ASP A 79 -11.05 -0.41 14.91
CA ASP A 79 -9.69 -0.95 14.73
C ASP A 79 -9.65 -1.93 13.56
N TRP A 80 -10.71 -2.74 13.42
CA TRP A 80 -10.88 -3.65 12.31
C TRP A 80 -10.95 -2.91 10.96
N LEU A 81 -11.75 -1.85 10.88
CA LEU A 81 -11.87 -1.07 9.66
C LEU A 81 -10.56 -0.36 9.30
N GLU A 82 -9.86 0.19 10.29
CA GLU A 82 -8.54 0.80 10.09
C GLU A 82 -7.50 -0.22 9.59
N ARG A 83 -7.55 -1.46 10.09
CA ARG A 83 -6.69 -2.54 9.60
C ARG A 83 -7.04 -2.93 8.16
N LEU A 84 -8.33 -2.99 7.80
CA LEU A 84 -8.75 -3.22 6.42
C LEU A 84 -8.27 -2.12 5.47
N ARG A 85 -8.39 -0.84 5.84
CA ARG A 85 -7.87 0.30 5.05
C ARG A 85 -6.36 0.18 4.81
N LYS A 86 -5.60 -0.13 5.88
CA LYS A 86 -4.15 -0.33 5.79
C LYS A 86 -3.79 -1.51 4.90
N ASN A 87 -4.47 -2.64 5.04
CA ASN A 87 -4.22 -3.84 4.24
C ASN A 87 -4.55 -3.61 2.76
N LEU A 88 -5.66 -2.93 2.45
CA LEU A 88 -6.02 -2.56 1.08
C LEU A 88 -4.92 -1.72 0.44
N GLN A 89 -4.50 -0.66 1.11
CA GLN A 89 -3.45 0.22 0.61
C GLN A 89 -2.10 -0.50 0.48
N MET A 90 -1.71 -1.29 1.48
CA MET A 90 -0.42 -1.97 1.53
C MET A 90 -0.30 -3.08 0.47
N TYR A 91 -1.34 -3.90 0.32
CA TYR A 91 -1.27 -5.11 -0.49
C TYR A 91 -1.87 -4.97 -1.89
N SER A 92 -2.67 -3.93 -2.15
CA SER A 92 -3.21 -3.69 -3.49
C SER A 92 -2.76 -2.36 -4.11
N GLY A 93 -2.29 -1.42 -3.28
CA GLY A 93 -1.99 -0.07 -3.72
C GLY A 93 -3.23 0.78 -4.02
N LEU A 94 -4.44 0.23 -3.87
CA LEU A 94 -5.69 0.97 -4.02
C LEU A 94 -5.83 1.98 -2.90
N ASP A 95 -6.27 3.18 -3.27
CA ASP A 95 -6.63 4.22 -2.32
C ASP A 95 -8.00 3.88 -1.68
N PRO A 96 -8.06 3.72 -0.35
CA PRO A 96 -9.29 3.48 0.41
C PRO A 96 -10.43 4.46 0.09
N GLU A 97 -10.09 5.70 -0.26
CA GLU A 97 -11.08 6.77 -0.47
C GLU A 97 -11.65 6.82 -1.89
N THR A 98 -11.14 5.98 -2.80
CA THR A 98 -11.74 5.84 -4.14
C THR A 98 -13.06 5.08 -4.09
N PRO A 99 -13.99 5.27 -5.05
CA PRO A 99 -15.24 4.51 -5.10
C PRO A 99 -15.05 2.99 -5.06
N LEU A 100 -14.02 2.49 -5.76
CA LEU A 100 -13.67 1.07 -5.74
C LEU A 100 -13.13 0.65 -4.36
N GLY A 101 -12.27 1.46 -3.74
CA GLY A 101 -11.74 1.21 -2.39
C GLY A 101 -12.86 1.12 -1.36
N GLN A 102 -13.75 2.11 -1.33
CA GLN A 102 -14.91 2.15 -0.44
C GLN A 102 -15.86 0.96 -0.66
N ALA A 103 -16.14 0.59 -1.92
CA ALA A 103 -16.98 -0.56 -2.24
C ALA A 103 -16.37 -1.88 -1.71
N LEU A 104 -15.07 -2.10 -1.90
CA LEU A 104 -14.37 -3.29 -1.41
C LEU A 104 -14.31 -3.32 0.12
N LEU A 105 -14.03 -2.18 0.75
CA LEU A 105 -14.01 -2.06 2.21
C LEU A 105 -15.37 -2.37 2.82
N LYS A 106 -16.46 -1.86 2.25
CA LYS A 106 -17.82 -2.18 2.68
C LYS A 106 -18.11 -3.67 2.62
N THR A 107 -17.89 -4.30 1.46
CA THR A 107 -18.13 -5.74 1.29
C THR A 107 -17.29 -6.55 2.28
N GLN A 108 -16.02 -6.20 2.44
CA GLN A 108 -15.12 -6.94 3.30
C GLN A 108 -15.43 -6.74 4.79
N PHE A 109 -15.71 -5.50 5.20
CA PHE A 109 -16.05 -5.17 6.59
C PHE A 109 -17.20 -6.05 7.08
N VAL A 110 -18.28 -6.16 6.31
CA VAL A 110 -19.40 -7.05 6.63
C VAL A 110 -18.97 -8.52 6.61
N ALA A 111 -18.38 -9.00 5.51
CA ALA A 111 -18.09 -10.44 5.32
C ALA A 111 -17.09 -11.02 6.33
N THR A 112 -16.20 -10.20 6.88
CA THR A 112 -15.09 -10.64 7.73
C THR A 112 -15.07 -10.03 9.12
N SER A 113 -16.14 -9.32 9.50
CA SER A 113 -16.46 -9.01 10.89
C SER A 113 -16.66 -10.27 11.74
N TRP A 114 -16.50 -10.10 13.06
CA TRP A 114 -16.73 -11.16 14.04
C TRP A 114 -18.21 -11.59 14.01
N GLU A 115 -18.49 -12.82 14.45
CA GLU A 115 -19.74 -13.53 14.16
C GLU A 115 -21.02 -12.77 14.57
N ASP A 116 -21.00 -12.11 15.72
CA ASP A 116 -22.11 -11.31 16.25
C ASP A 116 -22.34 -10.03 15.45
N ILE A 117 -21.27 -9.27 15.18
CA ILE A 117 -21.28 -8.05 14.37
C ILE A 117 -21.70 -8.38 12.95
N ARG A 118 -21.15 -9.44 12.34
CA ARG A 118 -21.51 -9.86 10.98
C ARG A 118 -23.00 -10.17 10.88
N LYS A 119 -23.55 -10.94 11.82
CA LYS A 119 -25.00 -11.24 11.87
C LYS A 119 -25.85 -9.98 12.06
N LYS A 120 -25.35 -8.99 12.80
CA LYS A 120 -26.01 -7.69 12.98
C LYS A 120 -26.03 -6.92 11.65
N LEU A 121 -24.89 -6.80 10.99
CA LEU A 121 -24.75 -6.09 9.72
C LEU A 121 -25.52 -6.76 8.58
N GLU A 122 -25.54 -8.09 8.51
CA GLU A 122 -26.32 -8.83 7.50
C GLU A 122 -27.83 -8.63 7.65
N LYS A 123 -28.31 -8.36 8.87
CA LYS A 123 -29.72 -8.04 9.16
C LYS A 123 -30.04 -6.56 9.03
N PHE A 124 -29.04 -5.71 8.85
CA PHE A 124 -29.27 -4.28 8.67
C PHE A 124 -29.87 -4.07 7.27
N ASP A 125 -31.13 -3.62 7.23
CA ASP A 125 -31.89 -3.50 5.98
C ASP A 125 -31.12 -2.70 4.93
N ASN A 126 -30.97 -3.31 3.76
CA ASN A 126 -30.27 -2.77 2.61
C ASN A 126 -28.82 -2.34 2.93
N TRP A 127 -28.09 -3.09 3.74
CA TRP A 127 -26.68 -2.79 4.07
C TRP A 127 -25.80 -2.57 2.82
N GLN A 128 -26.15 -3.17 1.68
CA GLN A 128 -25.49 -2.96 0.40
C GLN A 128 -25.63 -1.53 -0.13
N ASP A 129 -26.72 -0.84 0.20
CA ASP A 129 -26.99 0.55 -0.19
C ASP A 129 -26.47 1.55 0.84
N ARG A 130 -26.07 1.08 2.03
CA ARG A 130 -25.50 1.91 3.10
C ARG A 130 -24.08 2.33 2.78
N ASP A 131 -23.68 3.47 3.33
CA ASP A 131 -22.29 3.87 3.34
C ASP A 131 -21.49 3.13 4.43
N LEU A 132 -20.16 3.24 4.37
CA LEU A 132 -19.28 2.55 5.29
C LEU A 132 -19.39 3.08 6.73
N ASP A 133 -19.73 4.36 6.90
CA ASP A 133 -19.86 5.01 8.20
C ASP A 133 -21.16 4.57 8.91
N GLU A 134 -22.25 4.39 8.18
CA GLU A 134 -23.49 3.80 8.67
C GLU A 134 -23.27 2.38 9.18
N LEU A 135 -22.53 1.56 8.42
CA LEU A 135 -22.18 0.19 8.83
C LEU A 135 -21.28 0.19 10.07
N LEU A 136 -20.30 1.11 10.14
CA LEU A 136 -19.44 1.24 11.30
C LEU A 136 -20.24 1.61 12.55
N ARG A 137 -21.16 2.58 12.44
CA ARG A 137 -22.04 2.98 13.55
C ARG A 137 -22.92 1.83 14.01
N GLU A 138 -23.47 1.05 13.08
CA GLU A 138 -24.30 -0.11 13.41
C GLU A 138 -23.48 -1.21 14.11
N ALA A 139 -22.26 -1.46 13.65
CA ALA A 139 -21.34 -2.43 14.25
C ALA A 139 -20.92 -2.05 15.69
N GLN A 140 -20.87 -0.76 16.00
CA GLN A 140 -20.48 -0.25 17.32
C GLN A 140 -21.63 -0.21 18.34
N LYS A 141 -22.89 -0.28 17.89
CA LYS A 141 -24.03 -0.30 18.83
C LYS A 141 -23.95 -1.54 19.73
N ASP A 142 -24.23 -1.36 21.01
CA ASP A 142 -24.40 -2.44 22.00
C ASP A 142 -23.12 -3.25 22.28
N MET A 143 -21.95 -2.66 22.05
CA MET A 143 -20.62 -3.21 22.29
C MET A 143 -20.08 -2.83 23.67
#